data_AF-A0A2L0UIN7-F1
#
_entry.id   AF-A0A2L0UIN7-F1
#
_cell.length_a   1.000
_cell.length_b   1.000
_cell.length_c   1.000
_cell.angle_alpha   90.00
_cell.angle_beta   90.00
_cell.angle_gamma   90.00
#
_symmetry.space_group_name_H-M   'P 1'
#
loop_
_entity.id
_entity.type
_entity.pdbx_description
1 polymer ?
#
loop_
_entity_poly.entity_id
_entity_poly.type
_entity_poly.pdbx_seq_one_letter_code
_entity_poly.pdbx_strand_id
1 'polypeptide(L)'
;IANAAIHQLRDLIGRWAIVEEQMWDASSEGQDPLPVVYTDGAVERLLRSFGTLLIASSQSRQSDTAALLISSFAHALPRLSSGHHQDELLRSLHGALPSVTQQAECPALMAALAELVDALTTAGRATGPVQQVQGILRAATEHLLPDPSTFQGGTSVEEAPLTTSTARTET
;
A
#
# COMPACT_ATOMS: atom_id res chain seq x y z
N ILE A 1 2.91 10.21 -16.55
CA ILE A 1 3.38 9.03 -17.33
C ILE A 1 3.26 7.75 -16.50
N ALA A 2 3.84 7.68 -15.29
CA ALA A 2 3.76 6.50 -14.42
C ALA A 2 2.31 6.04 -14.10
N ASN A 3 1.40 6.97 -13.80
CA ASN A 3 0.00 6.65 -13.50
C ASN A 3 -0.72 5.93 -14.67
N ALA A 4 -0.60 6.48 -15.89
CA ALA A 4 -1.17 5.86 -17.09
C ALA A 4 -0.59 4.47 -17.36
N ALA A 5 0.71 4.28 -17.13
CA ALA A 5 1.36 2.98 -17.28
C ALA A 5 0.83 1.96 -16.27
N ILE A 6 0.66 2.35 -15.00
CA ILE A 6 0.11 1.48 -13.95
C ILE A 6 -1.32 1.04 -14.29
N HIS A 7 -2.17 1.96 -14.75
CA HIS A 7 -3.52 1.62 -15.22
C HIS A 7 -3.50 0.69 -16.43
N GLN A 8 -2.66 0.96 -17.43
CA GLN A 8 -2.53 0.10 -18.62
C GLN A 8 -2.06 -1.32 -18.26
N LEU A 9 -1.10 -1.43 -17.34
CA LEU A 9 -0.60 -2.72 -16.87
C LEU A 9 -1.68 -3.47 -16.07
N ARG A 10 -2.43 -2.79 -15.19
CA ARG A 10 -3.57 -3.36 -14.47
C ARG A 10 -4.62 -3.90 -15.44
N ASP A 11 -4.98 -3.11 -16.44
CA ASP A 11 -6.00 -3.50 -17.43
C ASP A 11 -5.49 -4.66 -18.32
N LEU A 12 -4.18 -4.69 -18.60
CA LEU A 12 -3.54 -5.80 -19.31
C LEU A 12 -3.59 -7.11 -18.50
N ILE A 13 -3.28 -7.07 -17.20
CA ILE A 13 -3.42 -8.23 -16.29
C ILE A 13 -4.86 -8.77 -16.34
N GLY A 14 -5.84 -7.88 -16.21
CA GLY A 14 -7.25 -8.27 -16.23
C GLY A 14 -7.67 -8.90 -17.55
N ARG A 15 -7.12 -8.47 -18.69
CA ARG A 15 -7.41 -9.09 -20.00
C ARG A 15 -6.71 -10.43 -20.18
N TRP A 16 -5.44 -10.53 -19.79
CA TRP A 16 -4.67 -11.77 -19.94
C TRP A 16 -5.18 -12.89 -19.04
N ALA A 17 -5.60 -12.57 -17.81
CA ALA A 17 -6.19 -13.55 -16.91
C ALA A 17 -7.45 -14.22 -17.50
N ILE A 18 -8.29 -13.45 -18.21
CA ILE A 18 -9.49 -13.98 -18.88
C ILE A 18 -9.12 -14.89 -20.06
N VAL A 19 -8.11 -14.51 -20.86
CA VAL A 19 -7.68 -15.29 -22.04
C VAL A 19 -7.05 -16.61 -21.63
N GLU A 20 -6.22 -16.61 -20.59
CA GLU A 20 -5.56 -17.82 -20.09
C GLU A 20 -6.56 -18.82 -19.52
N GLU A 21 -7.59 -18.34 -18.82
CA GLU A 21 -8.67 -19.19 -18.31
C GLU A 21 -9.49 -19.83 -19.44
N GLN A 22 -9.84 -19.07 -20.48
CA GLN A 22 -10.57 -19.60 -21.66
C GLN A 22 -9.77 -20.68 -22.40
N MET A 23 -8.44 -20.56 -22.46
CA MET A 23 -7.57 -21.59 -23.04
C MET A 23 -7.56 -22.88 -22.22
N TRP A 24 -7.63 -22.76 -20.89
CA TRP A 24 -7.64 -23.91 -19.99
C TRP A 24 -8.96 -24.71 -20.09
N ASP A 25 -10.09 -24.01 -20.13
CA ASP A 25 -11.41 -24.63 -20.29
C ASP A 25 -11.53 -25.36 -21.64
N ALA A 26 -11.08 -24.73 -22.74
CA ALA A 26 -11.10 -25.35 -24.08
C ALA A 26 -10.20 -26.59 -24.19
N SER A 27 -9.12 -26.66 -23.40
CA SER A 27 -8.21 -27.82 -23.38
C SER A 27 -8.76 -28.98 -22.54
N SER A 28 -9.78 -28.74 -21.71
CA SER A 28 -10.36 -29.72 -20.79
C SER A 28 -11.56 -30.47 -21.39
N GLU A 29 -12.17 -29.95 -22.46
CA GLU A 29 -13.27 -30.59 -23.20
C GLU A 29 -12.74 -31.62 -24.23
N GLY A 30 -12.37 -32.81 -23.75
CA GLY A 30 -12.46 -34.04 -24.56
C GLY A 30 -11.30 -34.38 -25.50
N GLN A 31 -10.14 -33.72 -25.40
CA GLN A 31 -8.91 -34.15 -26.09
C GLN A 31 -7.83 -34.48 -25.06
N ASP A 32 -7.11 -35.59 -25.28
CA ASP A 32 -5.91 -35.93 -24.52
C ASP A 32 -4.99 -34.71 -24.50
N PRO A 33 -4.68 -34.13 -23.31
CA PRO A 33 -3.95 -32.88 -23.26
C PRO A 33 -2.56 -33.10 -23.84
N LEU A 34 -2.31 -32.48 -25.00
CA LEU A 34 -0.97 -32.38 -25.56
C LEU A 34 -0.05 -31.80 -24.47
N PRO A 35 1.16 -32.35 -24.27
CA PRO A 35 2.05 -31.88 -23.22
C PRO A 35 2.35 -30.40 -23.46
N VAL A 36 1.83 -29.54 -22.58
CA VAL A 36 2.09 -28.10 -22.60
C VAL A 36 3.54 -27.90 -22.20
N VAL A 37 4.43 -27.69 -23.17
CA VAL A 37 5.87 -27.51 -22.93
C VAL A 37 6.20 -26.08 -22.47
N TYR A 38 5.25 -25.13 -22.62
CA TYR A 38 5.44 -23.73 -22.23
C TYR A 38 4.16 -23.14 -21.62
N THR A 39 4.15 -22.96 -20.29
CA THR A 39 3.30 -21.97 -19.63
C THR A 39 4.10 -20.67 -19.54
N ASP A 40 3.60 -19.59 -20.15
CA ASP A 40 4.39 -18.34 -20.18
C ASP A 40 4.45 -17.67 -18.79
N GLY A 41 3.63 -18.03 -17.80
CA GLY A 41 3.79 -17.52 -16.42
C GLY A 41 3.87 -15.97 -16.36
N ALA A 42 3.29 -15.31 -17.37
CA ALA A 42 3.50 -13.90 -17.65
C ALA A 42 2.67 -13.05 -16.68
N VAL A 43 1.48 -13.54 -16.34
CA VAL A 43 0.60 -12.94 -15.33
C VAL A 43 1.29 -12.93 -13.97
N GLU A 44 1.91 -14.04 -13.57
CA GLU A 44 2.62 -14.18 -12.29
C GLU A 44 3.85 -13.29 -12.23
N ARG A 45 4.64 -13.26 -13.32
CA ARG A 45 5.78 -12.33 -13.43
C ARG A 45 5.34 -10.87 -13.32
N LEU A 46 4.20 -10.53 -13.91
CA LEU A 46 3.67 -9.17 -13.86
C LEU A 46 3.13 -8.83 -12.47
N LEU A 47 2.38 -9.72 -11.83
CA LEU A 47 1.90 -9.57 -10.46
C LEU A 47 3.06 -9.41 -9.46
N ARG A 48 4.14 -10.16 -9.62
CA ARG A 48 5.37 -10.01 -8.83
C ARG A 48 6.07 -8.68 -9.07
N SER A 49 6.07 -8.22 -10.32
CA SER A 49 6.63 -6.91 -10.68
C SER A 49 5.86 -5.77 -10.03
N PHE A 50 4.53 -5.86 -9.93
CA PHE A 50 3.71 -4.91 -9.17
C PHE A 50 4.08 -4.86 -7.69
N GLY A 51 4.31 -6.02 -7.06
CA GLY A 51 4.78 -6.09 -5.67
C GLY A 51 6.13 -5.40 -5.50
N THR A 52 7.05 -5.61 -6.45
CA THR A 52 8.37 -4.98 -6.45
C THR A 52 8.27 -3.45 -6.62
N LEU A 53 7.39 -2.98 -7.50
CA LEU A 53 7.12 -1.55 -7.68
C LEU A 53 6.51 -0.93 -6.41
N LEU A 54 5.63 -1.65 -5.72
CA LEU A 54 5.05 -1.18 -4.46
C LEU A 54 6.14 -1.01 -3.40
N ILE A 55 7.06 -1.98 -3.28
CA ILE A 55 8.21 -1.89 -2.38
C ILE A 55 9.08 -0.69 -2.74
N ALA A 56 9.47 -0.54 -4.01
CA ALA A 56 10.34 0.55 -4.46
C ALA A 56 9.69 1.93 -4.26
N SER A 57 8.39 2.06 -4.54
CA SER A 57 7.65 3.31 -4.33
C SER A 57 7.57 3.67 -2.85
N SER A 58 7.34 2.69 -1.98
CA SER A 58 7.31 2.87 -0.53
C SER A 58 8.70 3.28 -0.01
N GLN A 59 9.76 2.59 -0.40
CA GLN A 59 11.12 2.98 0.00
C GLN A 59 11.50 4.40 -0.48
N SER A 60 10.97 4.82 -1.62
CA SER A 60 11.17 6.16 -2.18
C SER A 60 10.24 7.23 -1.62
N ARG A 61 9.38 6.89 -0.65
CA ARG A 61 8.36 7.79 -0.05
C ARG A 61 7.41 8.41 -1.08
N GLN A 62 7.10 7.69 -2.15
CA GLN A 62 6.14 8.10 -3.16
C GLN A 62 4.74 7.60 -2.78
N SER A 63 4.14 8.23 -1.77
CA SER A 63 2.87 7.79 -1.19
C SER A 63 1.71 7.73 -2.21
N ASP A 64 1.66 8.67 -3.16
CA ASP A 64 0.66 8.65 -4.24
C ASP A 64 0.83 7.45 -5.18
N THR A 65 2.07 7.11 -5.54
CA THR A 65 2.38 5.93 -6.36
C THR A 65 2.05 4.64 -5.60
N ALA A 66 2.38 4.58 -4.31
CA ALA A 66 2.06 3.44 -3.46
C ALA A 66 0.53 3.25 -3.34
N ALA A 67 -0.22 4.32 -3.12
CA ALA A 67 -1.68 4.30 -3.07
C ALA A 67 -2.28 3.78 -4.39
N LEU A 68 -1.78 4.27 -5.53
CA LEU A 68 -2.24 3.82 -6.84
C LEU A 68 -1.96 2.32 -7.10
N LEU A 69 -0.78 1.83 -6.67
CA LEU A 69 -0.44 0.42 -6.80
C LEU A 69 -1.32 -0.46 -5.90
N ILE A 70 -1.61 -0.03 -4.67
CA ILE A 70 -2.53 -0.71 -3.75
C ILE A 70 -3.94 -0.76 -4.34
N SER A 71 -4.46 0.36 -4.84
CA SER A 71 -5.76 0.38 -5.51
C SER A 71 -5.75 -0.51 -6.76
N SER A 72 -4.64 -0.60 -7.49
CA SER A 72 -4.51 -1.52 -8.62
C SER A 72 -4.63 -2.99 -8.21
N PHE A 73 -4.08 -3.37 -7.05
CA PHE A 73 -4.29 -4.70 -6.47
C PHE A 73 -5.77 -4.95 -6.12
N ALA A 74 -6.42 -3.98 -5.47
CA ALA A 74 -7.83 -4.07 -5.10
C ALA A 74 -8.73 -4.28 -6.33
N HIS A 75 -8.45 -3.58 -7.42
CA HIS A 75 -9.19 -3.69 -8.68
C HIS A 75 -8.86 -4.96 -9.48
N ALA A 76 -7.63 -5.47 -9.38
CA ALA A 76 -7.23 -6.68 -10.08
C ALA A 76 -7.82 -7.94 -9.43
N LEU A 77 -7.87 -7.99 -8.09
CA LEU A 77 -8.33 -9.15 -7.33
C LEU A 77 -9.67 -9.75 -7.80
N PRO A 78 -10.78 -8.99 -7.94
CA PRO A 78 -12.06 -9.55 -8.37
C PRO A 78 -12.09 -9.97 -9.86
N ARG A 79 -11.09 -9.58 -10.65
CA ARG A 79 -10.99 -9.89 -12.08
C ARG A 79 -10.18 -11.13 -12.37
N LEU A 80 -9.45 -11.63 -11.37
CA LEU A 80 -8.70 -12.88 -11.47
C LEU A 80 -9.65 -14.01 -11.09
N SER A 81 -10.17 -14.72 -12.08
CA SER A 81 -11.10 -15.83 -11.86
C SER A 81 -10.39 -17.08 -11.31
N SER A 82 -9.14 -17.32 -11.74
CA SER A 82 -8.38 -18.49 -11.32
C SER A 82 -7.83 -18.33 -9.89
N GLY A 83 -8.08 -19.34 -9.06
CA GLY A 83 -7.55 -19.38 -7.69
C GLY A 83 -6.03 -19.23 -7.64
N HIS A 84 -5.33 -19.75 -8.65
CA HIS A 84 -3.87 -19.64 -8.76
C HIS A 84 -3.38 -18.19 -8.92
N HIS A 85 -3.97 -17.41 -9.83
CA HIS A 85 -3.57 -16.01 -10.03
C HIS A 85 -3.94 -15.14 -8.83
N GLN A 86 -5.09 -15.40 -8.20
CA GLN A 86 -5.44 -14.76 -6.94
C GLN A 86 -4.38 -15.05 -5.87
N ASP A 87 -3.94 -16.30 -5.72
CA ASP A 87 -2.95 -16.68 -4.72
C ASP A 87 -1.57 -16.06 -5.00
N GLU A 88 -1.14 -15.94 -6.27
CA GLU A 88 0.09 -15.20 -6.62
C GLU A 88 -0.04 -13.71 -6.30
N LEU A 89 -1.18 -13.09 -6.64
CA LEU A 89 -1.44 -11.69 -6.31
C LEU A 89 -1.34 -11.47 -4.80
N LEU A 90 -2.00 -12.32 -4.01
CA LEU A 90 -1.97 -12.25 -2.55
C LEU A 90 -0.56 -12.45 -2.00
N ARG A 91 0.23 -13.36 -2.58
CA ARG A 91 1.63 -13.58 -2.18
C ARG A 91 2.50 -12.36 -2.46
N SER A 92 2.34 -11.75 -3.64
CA SER A 92 3.03 -10.52 -4.03
C SER A 92 2.67 -9.37 -3.09
N LEU A 93 1.38 -9.20 -2.81
CA LEU A 93 0.85 -8.21 -1.88
C LEU A 93 1.39 -8.40 -0.45
N HIS A 94 1.33 -9.62 0.09
CA HIS A 94 1.86 -9.92 1.42
C HIS A 94 3.36 -9.64 1.53
N GLY A 95 4.14 -9.93 0.49
CA GLY A 95 5.56 -9.59 0.46
C GLY A 95 5.83 -8.08 0.44
N ALA A 96 4.93 -7.30 -0.17
CA ALA A 96 5.10 -5.86 -0.33
C ALA A 96 4.53 -5.01 0.82
N LEU A 97 3.44 -5.46 1.46
CA LEU A 97 2.74 -4.72 2.53
C LEU A 97 3.64 -4.21 3.67
N PRO A 98 4.63 -4.97 4.18
CA PRO A 98 5.52 -4.46 5.22
C PRO A 98 6.25 -3.17 4.83
N SER A 99 6.58 -2.98 3.55
CA SER A 99 7.25 -1.76 3.08
C SER A 99 6.37 -0.51 3.17
N VAL A 100 5.04 -0.68 3.09
CA VAL A 100 4.05 0.41 3.15
C VAL A 100 4.02 1.04 4.54
N THR A 101 4.33 0.29 5.59
CA THR A 101 4.39 0.80 6.97
C THR A 101 5.42 1.91 7.18
N GLN A 102 6.37 2.06 6.26
CA GLN A 102 7.39 3.12 6.30
C GLN A 102 6.91 4.43 5.67
N GLN A 103 5.69 4.48 5.12
CA GLN A 103 5.09 5.71 4.60
C GLN A 103 4.57 6.60 5.72
N ALA A 104 4.54 7.90 5.47
CA ALA A 104 3.65 8.78 6.23
C ALA A 104 2.20 8.48 5.84
N GLU A 105 1.29 8.57 6.80
CA GLU A 105 -0.13 8.49 6.50
C GLU A 105 -0.52 9.63 5.55
N CYS A 106 -1.26 9.27 4.50
CA CYS A 106 -1.95 10.25 3.68
C CYS A 106 -3.35 9.73 3.33
N PRO A 107 -4.32 10.63 3.08
CA PRO A 107 -5.69 10.24 2.78
C PRO A 107 -5.80 9.25 1.60
N ALA A 108 -5.01 9.45 0.54
CA ALA A 108 -5.02 8.60 -0.64
C ALA A 108 -4.56 7.16 -0.33
N LEU A 109 -3.51 7.00 0.48
CA LEU A 109 -3.01 5.69 0.88
C LEU A 109 -4.02 4.96 1.79
N MET A 110 -4.62 5.67 2.74
CA MET A 110 -5.63 5.11 3.63
C MET A 110 -6.89 4.68 2.87
N ALA A 111 -7.33 5.47 1.89
CA ALA A 111 -8.43 5.12 1.00
C ALA A 111 -8.12 3.87 0.17
N ALA A 112 -6.94 3.80 -0.45
CA ALA A 112 -6.52 2.63 -1.22
C ALA A 112 -6.43 1.36 -0.36
N LEU A 113 -5.93 1.45 0.87
CA LEU A 113 -5.91 0.33 1.81
C LEU A 113 -7.32 -0.11 2.21
N ALA A 114 -8.27 0.82 2.36
CA ALA A 114 -9.66 0.49 2.63
C ALA A 114 -10.32 -0.23 1.44
N GLU A 115 -10.13 0.28 0.21
CA GLU A 115 -10.57 -0.39 -1.02
C GLU A 115 -10.03 -1.83 -1.11
N LEU A 116 -8.77 -2.03 -0.74
CA LEU A 116 -8.15 -3.36 -0.72
C LEU A 116 -8.78 -4.27 0.34
N VAL A 117 -9.10 -3.76 1.53
CA VAL A 117 -9.83 -4.52 2.56
C VAL A 117 -11.21 -4.96 2.05
N ASP A 118 -11.94 -4.07 1.37
CA ASP A 118 -13.25 -4.37 0.82
C ASP A 118 -13.17 -5.43 -0.28
N ALA A 119 -12.18 -5.32 -1.18
CA ALA A 119 -11.93 -6.30 -2.23
C ALA A 119 -11.58 -7.68 -1.65
N LEU A 120 -10.70 -7.73 -0.64
CA LEU A 120 -10.31 -8.97 0.05
C LEU A 120 -11.51 -9.60 0.77
N THR A 121 -12.31 -8.80 1.45
CA THR A 121 -13.53 -9.26 2.15
C THR A 121 -14.51 -9.88 1.16
N THR A 122 -14.76 -9.19 0.04
CA THR A 122 -15.65 -9.67 -1.02
C THR A 122 -15.16 -10.99 -1.62
N ALA A 123 -13.83 -11.14 -1.75
CA ALA A 123 -13.20 -12.37 -2.23
C ALA A 123 -13.09 -13.48 -1.15
N GLY A 124 -13.59 -13.26 0.07
CA GLY A 124 -13.47 -14.21 1.19
C GLY A 124 -12.03 -14.44 1.66
N ARG A 125 -11.13 -13.47 1.43
CA ARG A 125 -9.70 -13.54 1.77
C ARG A 125 -9.40 -12.81 3.08
N ALA A 126 -8.28 -13.16 3.70
CA ALA A 126 -7.87 -12.56 4.98
C ALA A 126 -7.49 -11.08 4.80
N THR A 127 -8.05 -10.22 5.65
CA THR A 127 -7.82 -8.77 5.66
C THR A 127 -6.85 -8.30 6.75
N GLY A 128 -6.56 -9.18 7.73
CA GLY A 128 -5.76 -8.86 8.91
C GLY A 128 -4.43 -8.15 8.63
N PRO A 129 -3.61 -8.60 7.66
CA PRO A 129 -2.36 -7.92 7.32
C PRO A 129 -2.55 -6.47 6.84
N VAL A 130 -3.59 -6.20 6.04
CA VAL A 130 -3.87 -4.85 5.52
C VAL A 130 -4.39 -3.94 6.63
N GLN A 131 -5.28 -4.47 7.49
CA GLN A 131 -5.80 -3.75 8.65
C GLN A 131 -4.68 -3.42 9.65
N GLN A 132 -3.71 -4.32 9.83
CA GLN A 132 -2.54 -4.08 10.66
C GLN A 132 -1.70 -2.92 10.11
N VAL A 133 -1.47 -2.85 8.79
CA VAL A 133 -0.76 -1.72 8.16
C VAL A 133 -1.52 -0.41 8.37
N GLN A 134 -2.84 -0.39 8.20
CA GLN A 134 -3.66 0.80 8.48
C GLN A 134 -3.52 1.26 9.94
N GLY A 135 -3.53 0.32 10.90
CA GLY A 135 -3.34 0.62 12.31
C GLY A 135 -1.97 1.22 12.61
N ILE A 136 -0.91 0.66 12.02
CA ILE A 136 0.46 1.17 12.18
C ILE A 136 0.59 2.59 11.63
N LEU A 137 0.07 2.85 10.44
CA LEU A 137 0.14 4.18 9.81
C LEU A 137 -0.59 5.23 10.64
N ARG A 138 -1.79 4.92 11.12
CA ARG A 138 -2.57 5.82 11.99
C ARG A 138 -1.85 6.13 13.29
N ALA A 139 -1.34 5.09 13.97
CA ALA A 139 -0.62 5.27 15.23
C ALA A 139 0.66 6.10 15.07
N ALA A 140 1.36 5.95 13.93
CA ALA A 140 2.55 6.74 13.61
C ALA A 140 2.22 8.24 13.44
N THR A 141 1.10 8.57 12.79
CA THR A 141 0.64 9.96 12.64
C THR A 141 0.23 10.58 13.97
N GLU A 142 -0.49 9.83 14.80
CA GLU A 142 -0.89 10.25 16.15
C GLU A 142 0.32 10.55 17.04
N HIS A 143 1.44 9.83 16.86
CA HIS A 143 2.69 10.11 17.59
C HIS A 143 3.50 11.28 16.99
N LEU A 144 3.30 11.62 15.72
CA LEU A 144 4.02 12.69 15.03
C LEU A 144 3.33 14.06 15.14
N LEU A 145 2.02 14.11 15.32
CA LEU A 145 1.29 15.33 15.70
C LEU A 145 1.06 15.33 17.21
N PRO A 146 1.88 16.06 18.01
CA PRO A 146 1.49 16.34 19.39
C PRO A 146 0.16 17.09 19.38
N ASP A 147 -0.76 16.63 20.22
CA ASP A 147 -2.07 17.23 20.43
C ASP A 147 -1.87 18.75 20.72
N PRO A 148 -2.50 19.69 20.01
CA PRO A 148 -2.29 21.13 20.24
C PRO A 148 -2.62 21.57 21.68
N SER A 149 -3.37 20.75 22.42
CA SER A 149 -3.63 20.88 23.85
C SER A 149 -2.38 20.71 24.74
N THR A 150 -1.33 20.03 24.27
CA THR A 150 -0.05 19.90 24.99
C THR A 150 0.82 21.16 24.94
N PHE A 151 0.50 22.13 24.07
CA PHE A 151 1.20 23.42 24.01
C PHE A 151 0.70 24.47 25.01
N GLN A 152 -0.33 24.17 25.83
CA GLN A 152 -1.01 25.17 26.69
C GLN A 152 -0.56 25.20 28.16
N GLY A 153 0.58 24.61 28.52
CA GLY A 153 1.02 24.48 29.93
C GLY A 153 2.33 25.16 30.34
N GLY A 154 2.99 25.92 29.46
CA GLY A 154 4.42 26.26 29.65
C GLY A 154 4.82 27.73 29.45
N THR A 155 4.02 28.71 29.87
CA THR A 155 4.49 30.10 30.04
C THR A 155 3.96 30.74 31.32
N SER A 156 4.22 30.12 32.46
CA SER A 156 4.38 30.91 33.69
C SER A 156 5.75 31.58 33.60
N VAL A 157 5.80 32.73 32.92
CA VAL A 157 6.89 33.69 33.08
C VAL A 157 6.75 34.22 34.50
N GLU A 158 7.50 33.60 35.42
CA GLU A 158 7.72 34.16 36.74
C GLU A 158 8.54 35.44 36.55
N GLU A 159 7.86 36.58 36.62
CA GLU A 159 8.45 37.92 36.67
C GLU A 159 9.47 37.98 37.81
N ALA A 160 10.75 37.82 37.48
CA ALA A 160 11.82 38.17 38.38
C ALA A 160 11.91 39.70 38.46
N PRO A 161 11.85 40.32 39.66
CA PRO A 161 11.87 41.76 39.79
C PRO A 161 13.24 42.34 39.44
N LEU A 162 13.22 43.31 38.54
CA LEU A 162 14.32 44.23 38.22
C LEU A 162 14.83 44.90 39.51
N THR A 163 16.06 44.59 39.93
CA THR A 163 16.81 45.48 40.82
C THR A 163 17.86 46.23 40.02
N THR A 164 17.50 47.45 39.64
CA THR A 164 18.43 48.54 39.33
C THR A 164 19.31 48.80 40.55
N SER A 165 20.60 48.44 40.49
CA SER A 165 21.61 48.90 41.45
C SER A 165 22.47 49.97 40.80
N THR A 166 22.16 51.21 41.18
CA THR A 166 22.88 52.43 40.84
C THR A 166 24.05 52.62 41.81
N ALA A 167 25.22 52.91 41.25
CA ALA A 167 26.35 53.66 41.82
C ALA A 167 27.04 53.16 43.11
N ARG A 168 28.37 52.95 43.03
CA ARG A 168 29.28 53.48 44.06
C ARG A 168 30.69 53.74 43.54
N THR A 169 31.16 54.90 43.98
CA THR A 169 32.35 55.71 43.73
C THR A 169 33.66 55.12 44.26
N GLU A 170 34.78 55.67 43.72
CA GLU A 170 36.10 55.88 44.37
C GLU A 170 36.93 54.62 44.69
N THR A 171 38.21 54.51 44.31
CA THR A 171 39.33 55.47 44.38
C THR A 171 40.45 55.06 43.41
#